data_AF-C4M2U7-F1
#
_entry.id   AF-C4M2U7-F1
#
_cell.length_a   1.000
_cell.length_b   1.000
_cell.length_c   1.000
_cell.angle_alpha   90.00
_cell.angle_beta   90.00
_cell.angle_gamma   90.00
#
_symmetry.space_group_name_H-M   'P 1'
#
loop_
_entity.id
_entity.type
_entity.pdbx_description
1 polymer ?
#
loop_
_entity_poly.entity_id
_entity_poly.type
_entity_poly.pdbx_seq_one_letter_code
_entity_poly.pdbx_strand_id
1 'polypeptide(L)'
;METTTMHDFMVSLQKHINEALISDEEDGCPLNGILITTNQCLNCNIEWTQSASPFFITIEKNIDIQIDSVQKAIISFLEAHYCSRKQCGVCNKDLMVINEYLFAPKILCVELAHLDVPLNLGKSIVVNGMEYDCIAAIYKRNNVLYSTRLSSTNEWIYSDPSIGELLQSDDIQFTFFRQKPSYLHDL
;
A
#
# COMPACT_ATOMS: atom_id res chain seq x y z
N MET A 1 17.09 1.87 -24.12
CA MET A 1 15.71 2.07 -23.63
C MET A 1 15.71 1.66 -22.18
N GLU A 2 15.66 2.63 -21.26
CA GLU A 2 15.38 2.34 -19.85
C GLU A 2 13.90 1.96 -19.75
N THR A 3 13.63 0.76 -19.25
CA THR A 3 12.26 0.32 -18.96
C THR A 3 11.84 0.93 -17.63
N THR A 4 10.94 1.92 -17.67
CA THR A 4 10.30 2.46 -16.46
C THR A 4 9.36 1.41 -15.88
N THR A 5 9.55 1.04 -14.62
CA THR A 5 8.61 0.15 -13.91
C THR A 5 7.38 0.93 -13.44
N MET A 6 6.31 0.22 -13.05
CA MET A 6 5.14 0.89 -12.46
C MET A 6 5.50 1.61 -11.15
N HIS A 7 6.41 1.02 -10.36
CA HIS A 7 6.97 1.65 -9.17
C HIS A 7 7.59 3.01 -9.49
N ASP A 8 8.51 3.04 -10.47
CA ASP A 8 9.23 4.27 -10.86
C ASP A 8 8.27 5.36 -11.33
N PHE A 9 7.23 4.97 -12.07
CA PHE A 9 6.17 5.88 -12.48
C PHE A 9 5.41 6.46 -11.27
N MET A 10 4.99 5.62 -10.32
CA MET A 10 4.23 6.05 -9.15
C MET A 10 5.06 6.95 -8.22
N VAL A 11 6.35 6.63 -8.01
CA VAL A 11 7.28 7.50 -7.27
C VAL A 11 7.45 8.85 -7.95
N SER A 12 7.62 8.87 -9.27
CA SER A 12 7.72 10.10 -10.05
C SER A 12 6.43 10.92 -9.98
N LEU A 13 5.27 10.27 -10.06
CA LEU A 13 3.96 10.92 -9.93
C LEU A 13 3.80 11.58 -8.56
N GLN A 14 4.10 10.88 -7.47
CA GLN A 14 4.07 11.43 -6.12
C GLN A 14 4.95 12.68 -6.01
N LYS A 15 6.19 12.64 -6.56
CA LYS A 15 7.09 13.79 -6.53
C LYS A 15 6.47 15.01 -7.23
N HIS A 16 5.96 14.84 -8.44
CA HIS A 16 5.37 15.95 -9.20
C HIS A 16 4.09 16.49 -8.56
N ILE A 17 3.27 15.64 -7.94
CA ILE A 17 2.07 16.08 -7.21
C ILE A 17 2.45 16.90 -5.98
N ASN A 18 3.49 16.49 -5.25
CA ASN A 18 3.96 17.24 -4.07
C ASN A 18 4.63 18.58 -4.43
N GLU A 19 5.20 18.68 -5.64
CA GLU A 19 5.78 19.92 -6.16
C GLU A 19 4.73 20.83 -6.84
N ALA A 20 3.54 20.29 -7.13
CA ALA A 20 2.46 21.07 -7.73
C ALA A 20 1.94 22.11 -6.72
N LEU A 21 1.85 23.36 -7.16
CA LEU A 21 1.24 24.44 -6.38
C LEU A 21 -0.27 24.18 -6.28
N ILE A 22 -0.72 23.56 -5.19
CA ILE A 22 -2.14 23.37 -4.89
C ILE A 22 -2.66 24.64 -4.23
N SER A 23 -3.58 25.34 -4.90
CA SER A 23 -4.13 26.63 -4.44
C SER A 23 -5.26 26.51 -3.41
N ASP A 24 -5.83 25.31 -3.24
CA ASP A 24 -6.94 25.03 -2.32
C ASP A 24 -6.46 24.10 -1.20
N GLU A 25 -6.15 24.68 -0.04
CA GLU A 25 -5.64 23.98 1.14
C GLU A 25 -6.74 23.24 1.94
N GLU A 26 -8.03 23.45 1.62
CA GLU A 26 -9.14 23.06 2.51
C GLU A 26 -9.36 21.54 2.64
N ASP A 27 -9.02 20.72 1.64
CA ASP A 27 -9.36 19.28 1.64
C ASP A 27 -8.15 18.31 1.60
N GLY A 28 -6.94 18.83 1.39
CA GLY A 28 -5.72 18.03 1.22
C GLY A 28 -5.79 17.01 0.08
N CYS A 29 -4.71 16.26 -0.15
CA CYS A 29 -4.74 15.16 -1.12
C CYS A 29 -5.39 13.91 -0.47
N PRO A 30 -6.40 13.27 -1.09
CA PRO A 30 -7.08 12.11 -0.49
C PRO A 30 -6.18 10.87 -0.31
N LEU A 31 -5.03 10.84 -1.00
CA LEU A 31 -4.01 9.78 -0.89
C LEU A 31 -2.98 10.07 0.21
N ASN A 32 -2.95 11.28 0.76
CA ASN A 32 -2.02 11.61 1.83
C ASN A 32 -2.50 11.04 3.16
N GLY A 33 -1.67 10.21 3.76
CA GLY A 33 -1.72 9.89 5.18
C GLY A 33 -0.51 10.47 5.92
N ILE A 34 -0.43 10.20 7.22
CA ILE A 34 0.80 10.37 8.01
C ILE A 34 1.17 9.00 8.54
N LEU A 35 2.26 8.44 8.01
CA LEU A 35 2.85 7.17 8.40
C LEU A 35 4.04 7.43 9.32
N ILE A 36 4.01 6.82 10.49
CA ILE A 36 5.10 6.79 11.45
C ILE A 36 5.79 5.45 11.33
N THR A 37 7.10 5.48 11.04
CA THR A 37 7.94 4.26 11.04
C THR A 37 8.94 4.36 12.17
N THR A 38 8.81 3.46 13.15
CA THR A 38 9.81 3.28 14.21
C THR A 38 10.73 2.14 13.83
N ASN A 39 12.04 2.38 13.89
CA ASN A 39 13.06 1.36 13.67
C ASN A 39 13.80 1.15 15.00
N GLN A 40 13.84 -0.10 15.45
CA GLN A 40 14.44 -0.47 16.73
C GLN A 40 15.50 -1.56 16.54
N CYS A 41 16.71 -1.30 17.02
CA CYS A 41 17.73 -2.32 17.15
C CYS A 41 17.68 -2.89 18.57
N LEU A 42 17.12 -4.08 18.75
CA LEU A 42 17.02 -4.72 20.07
C LEU A 42 18.39 -5.10 20.66
N ASN A 43 19.41 -5.33 19.82
CA ASN A 43 20.76 -5.66 20.28
C ASN A 43 21.49 -4.46 20.87
N CYS A 44 21.33 -3.28 20.28
CA CYS A 44 21.98 -2.04 20.75
C CYS A 44 21.07 -1.18 21.63
N ASN A 45 19.79 -1.53 21.73
CA ASN A 45 18.73 -0.74 22.35
C ASN A 45 18.68 0.70 21.81
N ILE A 46 18.84 0.86 20.49
CA ILE A 46 18.75 2.14 19.78
C ILE A 46 17.42 2.16 19.05
N GLU A 47 16.70 3.27 19.16
CA GLU A 47 15.42 3.49 18.52
C GLU A 47 15.42 4.86 17.83
N TRP A 48 14.78 4.92 16.67
CA TRP A 48 14.45 6.19 16.04
C TRP A 48 13.16 6.07 15.24
N THR A 49 12.46 7.18 15.15
CA THR A 49 11.19 7.30 14.46
C THR A 49 11.31 8.31 13.33
N GLN A 50 10.69 7.99 12.21
CA GLN A 50 10.53 8.90 11.08
C GLN A 50 9.04 9.04 10.76
N SER A 51 8.65 10.24 10.36
CA SER A 51 7.31 10.53 9.84
C SER A 51 7.41 10.76 8.33
N ALA A 52 6.45 10.22 7.59
CA ALA A 52 6.31 10.41 6.16
C ALA A 52 4.83 10.56 5.77
N SER A 53 4.58 11.23 4.65
CA SER A 53 3.26 11.26 4.00
C SER A 53 3.32 10.60 2.64
N PRO A 54 3.42 9.25 2.60
CA PRO A 54 3.54 8.54 1.34
C PRO A 54 2.22 8.55 0.57
N PHE A 55 2.30 8.63 -0.75
CA PHE A 55 1.13 8.55 -1.65
C PHE A 55 0.63 7.11 -1.80
N PHE A 56 1.54 6.15 -1.60
CA PHE A 56 1.28 4.71 -1.54
C PHE A 56 2.33 4.05 -0.63
N ILE A 57 1.99 2.90 -0.04
CA ILE A 57 2.95 2.08 0.69
C ILE A 57 3.41 0.90 -0.16
N THR A 58 4.68 0.56 -0.06
CA THR A 58 5.23 -0.65 -0.66
C THR A 58 5.34 -1.73 0.39
N ILE A 59 4.61 -2.83 0.18
CA ILE A 59 4.67 -4.01 1.02
C ILE A 59 5.55 -5.03 0.34
N GLU A 60 6.61 -5.40 1.03
CA GLU A 60 7.52 -6.45 0.62
C GLU A 60 7.21 -7.74 1.38
N LYS A 61 7.72 -8.86 0.86
CA LYS A 61 7.53 -10.17 1.47
C LYS A 61 8.14 -10.21 2.87
N ASN A 62 7.26 -10.37 3.86
CA ASN A 62 7.64 -10.82 5.18
C ASN A 62 7.85 -12.34 5.13
N ILE A 63 9.08 -12.81 5.35
CA ILE A 63 9.42 -14.25 5.27
C ILE A 63 8.88 -15.04 6.47
N ASP A 64 8.53 -14.37 7.56
CA ASP A 64 8.06 -15.02 8.80
C ASP A 64 6.57 -15.33 8.75
N ILE A 65 5.83 -14.73 7.80
CA ILE A 65 4.38 -14.84 7.70
C ILE A 65 4.02 -15.34 6.30
N GLN A 66 3.20 -16.39 6.24
CA GLN A 66 2.60 -16.81 4.98
C GLN A 66 1.51 -15.80 4.57
N ILE A 67 1.81 -15.01 3.55
CA ILE A 67 0.90 -14.00 2.98
C ILE A 67 0.11 -14.66 1.84
N ASP A 68 -1.20 -14.83 2.03
CA ASP A 68 -2.14 -15.41 1.05
C ASP A 68 -3.23 -14.42 0.60
N SER A 69 -3.21 -13.20 1.13
CA SER A 69 -4.22 -12.18 0.90
C SER A 69 -3.65 -10.79 1.11
N VAL A 70 -4.24 -9.81 0.43
CA VAL A 70 -3.83 -8.40 0.52
C VAL A 70 -4.03 -7.86 1.94
N GLN A 71 -5.13 -8.26 2.62
CA GLN A 71 -5.37 -7.91 4.03
C GLN A 71 -4.21 -8.35 4.94
N LYS A 72 -3.76 -9.61 4.82
CA LYS A 72 -2.64 -10.11 5.65
C LYS A 72 -1.34 -9.42 5.30
N ALA A 73 -1.12 -9.08 4.03
CA ALA A 73 0.05 -8.30 3.62
C ALA A 73 0.09 -6.93 4.32
N ILE A 74 -1.05 -6.22 4.31
CA ILE A 74 -1.19 -4.90 4.97
C ILE A 74 -1.04 -5.00 6.48
N ILE A 75 -1.69 -5.99 7.12
CA ILE A 75 -1.52 -6.21 8.57
C ILE A 75 -0.06 -6.49 8.89
N SER A 76 0.59 -7.39 8.15
CA SER A 76 1.99 -7.75 8.37
C SER A 76 2.94 -6.55 8.24
N PHE A 77 2.64 -5.63 7.32
CA PHE A 77 3.39 -4.39 7.17
C PHE A 77 3.23 -3.44 8.37
N LEU A 78 2.03 -3.36 8.95
CA LEU A 78 1.70 -2.47 10.08
C LEU A 78 2.11 -3.06 11.43
N GLU A 79 2.15 -4.39 11.53
CA GLU A 79 2.66 -5.08 12.71
C GLU A 79 4.18 -4.96 12.82
N ALA A 80 4.68 -5.09 14.05
CA ALA A 80 6.11 -5.14 14.33
C ALA A 80 6.73 -6.37 13.64
N HIS A 81 7.71 -6.16 12.76
CA HIS A 81 8.39 -7.23 12.06
C HIS A 81 9.88 -6.95 11.89
N TYR A 82 10.68 -8.00 11.72
CA TYR A 82 12.08 -7.83 11.35
C TYR A 82 12.20 -7.54 9.85
N CYS A 83 12.95 -6.50 9.52
CA CYS A 83 13.23 -6.14 8.14
C CYS A 83 14.70 -6.42 7.82
N SER A 84 14.95 -7.52 7.10
CA SER A 84 16.31 -7.92 6.70
C SER A 84 17.01 -6.92 5.77
N ARG A 85 16.24 -6.04 5.12
CA ARG A 85 16.77 -4.96 4.27
C ARG A 85 17.21 -3.73 5.07
N LYS A 86 16.87 -3.65 6.35
CA LYS A 86 17.23 -2.54 7.23
C LYS A 86 18.11 -3.03 8.36
N GLN A 87 19.39 -2.67 8.30
CA GLN A 87 20.39 -3.08 9.29
C GLN A 87 20.76 -1.92 10.20
N CYS A 88 20.98 -2.21 11.48
CA CYS A 88 21.54 -1.27 12.42
C CYS A 88 22.97 -0.89 11.99
N GLY A 89 23.23 0.40 11.79
CA GLY A 89 24.57 0.87 11.39
C GLY A 89 25.68 0.64 12.43
N VAL A 90 25.35 0.23 13.65
CA VAL A 90 26.33 -0.06 14.72
C VAL A 90 26.69 -1.54 14.78
N CYS A 91 25.70 -2.43 14.81
CA CYS A 91 25.93 -3.88 14.99
C CYS A 91 25.62 -4.73 13.75
N ASN A 92 25.17 -4.12 12.65
CA ASN A 92 24.78 -4.78 11.40
C ASN A 92 23.73 -5.89 11.57
N LYS A 93 22.91 -5.83 12.62
CA LYS A 93 21.75 -6.70 12.82
C LYS A 93 20.50 -6.09 12.21
N ASP A 94 19.60 -6.96 11.77
CA ASP A 94 18.30 -6.57 11.25
C ASP A 94 17.53 -5.75 12.29
N LEU A 95 16.81 -4.74 11.81
CA LEU A 95 15.99 -3.86 12.63
C LEU A 95 14.58 -4.43 12.74
N MET A 96 14.01 -4.30 13.92
CA MET A 96 12.55 -4.40 14.08
C MET A 96 11.96 -3.09 13.57
N VAL A 97 10.96 -3.20 12.70
CA VAL A 97 10.25 -2.08 12.08
C VAL A 97 8.80 -2.13 12.51
N ILE A 98 8.28 -0.99 12.94
CA ILE A 98 6.88 -0.79 13.30
C ILE A 98 6.35 0.33 12.40
N ASN A 99 5.27 0.09 11.66
CA ASN A 99 4.63 1.09 10.82
C ASN A 99 3.23 1.38 11.35
N GLU A 100 2.94 2.64 11.64
CA GLU A 100 1.65 3.04 12.18
C GLU A 100 1.13 4.26 11.42
N TYR A 101 -0.12 4.22 10.98
CA TYR A 101 -0.79 5.41 10.48
C TYR A 101 -1.27 6.27 11.66
N LEU A 102 -0.64 7.44 11.83
CA LEU A 102 -1.16 8.49 12.70
C LEU A 102 -2.45 9.09 12.12
N PHE A 103 -2.45 9.29 10.79
CA PHE A 103 -3.64 9.61 10.02
C PHE A 103 -3.65 8.70 8.79
N ALA A 104 -4.64 7.82 8.68
CA ALA A 104 -4.78 6.99 7.50
C ALA A 104 -5.37 7.81 6.34
N PRO A 105 -4.94 7.56 5.10
CA PRO A 105 -5.47 8.29 3.95
C PRO A 105 -6.93 7.91 3.68
N LYS A 106 -7.69 8.82 3.05
CA LYS A 106 -9.05 8.54 2.56
C LYS A 106 -9.02 7.48 1.45
N ILE A 107 -7.95 7.46 0.66
CA ILE A 107 -7.64 6.43 -0.33
C ILE A 107 -6.31 5.78 0.03
N LEU A 108 -6.32 4.51 0.42
CA LEU A 108 -5.12 3.73 0.66
C LEU A 108 -4.65 3.11 -0.65
N CYS A 109 -3.47 3.50 -1.12
CA CYS A 109 -2.78 2.85 -2.24
C CYS A 109 -1.69 1.92 -1.71
N VAL A 110 -1.71 0.67 -2.16
CA VAL A 110 -0.78 -0.38 -1.72
C VAL A 110 -0.12 -1.01 -2.94
N GLU A 111 1.20 -0.93 -2.97
CA GLU A 111 2.04 -1.71 -3.86
C GLU A 111 2.41 -3.04 -3.20
N LEU A 112 2.28 -4.13 -3.95
CA LEU A 112 2.57 -5.49 -3.50
C LEU A 112 3.80 -5.98 -4.26
N ALA A 113 4.98 -5.75 -3.68
CA ALA A 113 6.26 -6.02 -4.33
C ALA A 113 6.84 -7.36 -3.89
N HIS A 114 7.11 -8.25 -4.86
CA HIS A 114 7.80 -9.53 -4.63
C HIS A 114 7.10 -10.47 -3.64
N LEU A 115 5.77 -10.39 -3.52
CA LEU A 115 4.98 -11.33 -2.73
C LEU A 115 4.78 -12.65 -3.49
N ASP A 116 4.68 -13.75 -2.76
CA ASP A 116 4.35 -15.04 -3.38
C ASP A 116 2.89 -15.01 -3.86
N VAL A 117 2.67 -15.31 -5.14
CA VAL A 117 1.34 -15.54 -5.71
C VAL A 117 0.87 -16.96 -5.41
N PRO A 118 -0.43 -17.21 -5.21
CA PRO A 118 -1.55 -16.26 -5.40
C PRO A 118 -1.92 -15.43 -4.15
N LEU A 119 -2.37 -14.19 -4.38
CA LEU A 119 -2.93 -13.33 -3.34
C LEU A 119 -4.44 -13.15 -3.53
N ASN A 120 -5.23 -13.39 -2.49
CA ASN A 120 -6.65 -13.08 -2.50
C ASN A 120 -6.87 -11.56 -2.34
N LEU A 121 -7.46 -10.93 -3.36
CA LEU A 121 -7.96 -9.56 -3.29
C LEU A 121 -9.35 -9.55 -2.65
N GLY A 122 -9.39 -9.24 -1.35
CA GLY A 122 -10.66 -9.01 -0.65
C GLY A 122 -11.40 -7.79 -1.21
N LYS A 123 -12.75 -7.83 -1.20
CA LYS A 123 -13.59 -6.69 -1.61
C LYS A 123 -13.46 -5.50 -0.66
N SER A 124 -13.22 -5.78 0.61
CA SER A 124 -13.00 -4.79 1.65
C SER A 124 -11.86 -5.26 2.56
N ILE A 125 -11.19 -4.31 3.19
CA ILE A 125 -10.11 -4.53 4.15
C ILE A 125 -10.37 -3.69 5.40
N VAL A 126 -9.71 -4.06 6.50
CA VAL A 126 -9.72 -3.30 7.76
C VAL A 126 -8.30 -2.89 8.11
N VAL A 127 -8.08 -1.60 8.29
CA VAL A 127 -6.76 -1.01 8.62
C VAL A 127 -6.93 -0.10 9.82
N ASN A 128 -6.25 -0.38 10.92
CA ASN A 128 -6.36 0.38 12.19
C ASN A 128 -7.82 0.61 12.63
N GLY A 129 -8.67 -0.40 12.49
CA GLY A 129 -10.09 -0.34 12.85
C GLY A 129 -10.99 0.40 11.85
N MET A 130 -10.44 0.94 10.75
CA MET A 130 -11.19 1.58 9.68
C MET A 130 -11.45 0.60 8.55
N GLU A 131 -12.69 0.56 8.05
CA GLU A 131 -13.05 -0.24 6.89
C GLU A 131 -12.75 0.51 5.59
N TYR A 132 -12.20 -0.19 4.62
CA TYR A 132 -11.99 0.32 3.27
C TYR A 132 -12.56 -0.65 2.23
N ASP A 133 -13.12 -0.11 1.15
CA ASP A 133 -13.59 -0.89 0.00
C ASP A 133 -12.56 -0.81 -1.14
N CYS A 134 -12.28 -1.96 -1.76
CA CYS A 134 -11.43 -2.02 -2.95
C CYS A 134 -12.14 -1.32 -4.11
N ILE A 135 -11.47 -0.31 -4.69
CA ILE A 135 -12.01 0.49 -5.81
C ILE A 135 -11.21 0.32 -7.09
N ALA A 136 -9.97 -0.17 -7.03
CA ALA A 136 -9.18 -0.48 -8.21
C ALA A 136 -8.02 -1.44 -7.91
N ALA A 137 -7.57 -2.15 -8.94
CA ALA A 137 -6.35 -2.94 -8.90
C ALA A 137 -5.62 -2.89 -10.23
N ILE A 138 -4.28 -2.95 -10.17
CA ILE A 138 -3.38 -3.13 -11.31
C ILE A 138 -2.69 -4.48 -11.11
N TYR A 139 -2.73 -5.33 -12.13
CA TYR A 139 -2.23 -6.69 -12.05
C TYR A 139 -1.59 -7.13 -13.35
N LYS A 140 -0.73 -8.15 -13.27
CA LYS A 140 0.01 -8.69 -14.40
C LYS A 140 -0.49 -10.11 -14.69
N ARG A 141 -0.91 -10.34 -15.94
CA ARG A 141 -1.31 -11.65 -16.46
C ARG A 141 -0.50 -11.96 -17.71
N ASN A 142 0.22 -13.08 -17.72
CA ASN A 142 1.10 -13.49 -18.83
C ASN A 142 2.08 -12.38 -19.27
N ASN A 143 2.70 -11.71 -18.31
CA ASN A 143 3.60 -10.56 -18.51
C ASN A 143 2.98 -9.26 -19.07
N VAL A 144 1.67 -9.20 -19.23
CA VAL A 144 0.95 -7.98 -19.66
C VAL A 144 0.25 -7.35 -18.45
N LEU A 145 0.32 -6.02 -18.34
CA LEU A 145 -0.36 -5.26 -17.30
C LEU A 145 -1.80 -4.97 -17.69
N TYR A 146 -2.71 -5.18 -16.75
CA TYR A 146 -4.12 -4.85 -16.83
C TYR A 146 -4.54 -4.07 -15.60
N SER A 147 -5.66 -3.36 -15.70
CA SER A 147 -6.27 -2.68 -14.57
C SER A 147 -7.77 -2.93 -14.52
N THR A 148 -8.31 -2.99 -13.31
CA THR A 148 -9.74 -2.98 -13.07
C THR A 148 -10.10 -1.87 -12.08
N ARG A 149 -11.28 -1.28 -12.24
CA ARG A 149 -11.77 -0.22 -11.35
C ARG A 149 -13.28 -0.31 -11.14
N LEU A 150 -13.74 0.16 -10.00
CA LEU A 150 -15.15 0.28 -9.69
C LEU A 150 -15.71 1.58 -10.31
N SER A 151 -16.85 1.48 -10.97
CA SER A 151 -17.59 2.62 -11.50
C SER A 151 -18.39 3.33 -10.40
N SER A 152 -19.00 4.47 -10.74
CA SER A 152 -19.99 5.14 -9.88
C SER A 152 -21.27 4.32 -9.69
N THR A 153 -21.55 3.34 -10.56
CA THR A 153 -22.69 2.41 -10.46
C THR A 153 -22.35 1.14 -9.67
N ASN A 154 -21.17 1.07 -9.04
CA ASN A 154 -20.62 -0.12 -8.36
C ASN A 154 -20.41 -1.33 -9.30
N GLU A 155 -20.20 -1.08 -10.59
CA GLU A 155 -19.86 -2.09 -11.57
C GLU A 155 -18.34 -2.08 -11.85
N TRP A 156 -17.74 -3.25 -12.02
CA TRP A 156 -16.31 -3.35 -12.34
C TRP A 156 -16.07 -3.09 -13.84
N ILE A 157 -15.14 -2.18 -14.12
CA ILE A 157 -14.67 -1.82 -15.46
C ILE A 157 -13.24 -2.33 -15.62
N TYR A 158 -13.02 -3.11 -16.68
CA TYR A 158 -11.73 -3.71 -17.01
C TYR A 158 -11.06 -2.93 -18.15
N SER A 159 -9.73 -2.78 -18.08
CA SER A 159 -8.95 -2.14 -19.15
C SER A 159 -9.05 -2.89 -20.47
N ASP A 160 -9.22 -4.20 -20.40
CA ASP A 160 -9.52 -5.07 -21.53
C ASP A 160 -10.75 -5.93 -21.19
N PRO A 161 -11.93 -5.66 -21.81
CA PRO A 161 -13.15 -6.42 -21.56
C PRO A 161 -13.04 -7.91 -21.90
N SER A 162 -12.11 -8.32 -22.76
CA SER A 162 -11.92 -9.73 -23.15
C SER A 162 -11.23 -10.56 -22.07
N ILE A 163 -10.48 -9.91 -21.18
CA ILE A 163 -9.72 -10.53 -20.09
C ILE A 163 -10.60 -10.78 -18.85
N GLY A 164 -11.63 -9.96 -18.67
CA GLY A 164 -12.65 -10.11 -17.64
C GLY A 164 -12.13 -9.86 -16.22
N GLU A 165 -12.67 -10.62 -15.26
CA GLU A 165 -12.37 -10.51 -13.84
C GLU A 165 -10.92 -10.86 -13.48
N LEU A 166 -10.47 -10.34 -12.33
CA LEU A 166 -9.19 -10.68 -11.73
C LEU A 166 -9.18 -12.18 -11.36
N LEU A 167 -8.16 -12.91 -11.79
CA LEU A 167 -7.96 -14.31 -11.44
C LEU A 167 -7.07 -14.39 -10.20
N GLN A 168 -7.26 -15.45 -9.40
CA GLN A 168 -6.42 -15.71 -8.24
C GLN A 168 -4.94 -15.88 -8.62
N SER A 169 -4.64 -16.35 -9.84
CA SER A 169 -3.29 -16.51 -10.36
C SER A 169 -2.63 -15.23 -10.84
N ASP A 170 -3.36 -14.11 -10.91
CA ASP A 170 -2.80 -12.85 -11.39
C ASP A 170 -1.82 -12.27 -10.36
N ASP A 171 -0.75 -11.68 -10.88
CA ASP A 171 0.27 -11.02 -10.06
C ASP A 171 -0.18 -9.57 -9.79
N ILE A 172 -0.83 -9.35 -8.65
CA ILE A 172 -1.35 -8.05 -8.25
C ILE A 172 -0.17 -7.13 -7.91
N GLN A 173 -0.04 -6.02 -8.65
CA GLN A 173 1.03 -5.05 -8.47
C GLN A 173 0.61 -3.91 -7.54
N PHE A 174 -0.60 -3.36 -7.77
CA PHE A 174 -1.15 -2.27 -6.97
C PHE A 174 -2.62 -2.51 -6.67
N THR A 175 -3.05 -2.05 -5.50
CA THR A 175 -4.47 -2.03 -5.09
C THR A 175 -4.81 -0.70 -4.46
N PHE A 176 -6.05 -0.25 -4.67
CA PHE A 176 -6.56 1.01 -4.19
C PHE A 176 -7.83 0.76 -3.39
N PHE A 177 -7.86 1.27 -2.18
CA PHE A 177 -8.98 1.12 -1.27
C PHE A 177 -9.50 2.48 -0.82
N ARG A 178 -10.81 2.69 -0.86
CA ARG A 178 -11.48 3.90 -0.38
C ARG A 178 -12.04 3.65 1.02
N GLN A 179 -11.73 4.54 1.96
CA GLN A 179 -12.27 4.48 3.31
C GLN A 179 -13.80 4.58 3.27
N LYS A 180 -14.49 3.70 4.00
CA LYS A 180 -15.93 3.87 4.20
C LYS A 180 -16.20 5.10 5.06
N PRO A 181 -17.28 5.83 4.82
CA PRO A 181 -17.69 6.91 5.72
C PRO A 181 -17.84 6.35 7.13
N SER A 182 -17.09 6.88 8.09
CA SER A 182 -17.33 6.58 9.49
C SER A 182 -18.58 7.33 9.94
N TYR A 183 -19.64 6.62 10.34
CA TYR A 183 -20.88 7.17 10.89
C TYR A 183 -20.70 7.98 12.21
N LEU A 184 -19.46 8.25 12.61
CA LEU A 184 -19.09 8.92 13.86
C LEU A 184 -18.96 10.45 13.74
N HIS A 185 -19.18 11.03 12.56
CA HIS A 185 -19.10 12.49 12.35
C HIS A 185 -20.47 13.19 12.23
N ASP A 186 -21.59 12.47 12.40
CA ASP A 186 -22.95 13.04 12.39
C ASP A 186 -23.59 13.10 13.80
N LEU A 187 -22.79 13.05 14.88
CA LEU A 187 -23.23 13.22 16.27
C LEU A 187 -22.68 14.51 16.90
#